data_AF-A0A7W1M2R4-F1
#
_entry.id   AF-A0A7W1M2R4-F1
#
_cell.length_a   1.000
_cell.length_b   1.000
_cell.length_c   1.000
_cell.angle_alpha   90.00
_cell.angle_beta   90.00
_cell.angle_gamma   90.00
#
_symmetry.space_group_name_H-M   'P 1'
#
loop_
_entity.id
_entity.type
_entity.pdbx_description
1 polymer ?
#
loop_
_entity_poly.entity_id
_entity_poly.type
_entity_poly.pdbx_seq_one_letter_code
_entity_poly.pdbx_strand_id
1 'polypeptide(L)'
;MTSGSQRHGLSLYAVLAGLLRKGALSIGALEARYRAELRSARISHALFRGLVIVAFLLSENAEQGVLDVARALELNVSTTHRYLATLVAFGLLVQDPETRKYRLVT
;
A
#
# COMPACT_ATOMS: atom_id res chain seq x y z
N MET A 1 24.86 -7.70 28.50
CA MET A 1 25.12 -6.29 28.11
C MET A 1 25.72 -6.32 26.72
N THR A 2 24.90 -6.23 25.67
CA THR A 2 25.03 -5.18 24.64
C THR A 2 23.64 -4.86 24.08
N SER A 3 23.09 -3.74 24.53
CA SER A 3 21.87 -3.15 23.99
C SER A 3 22.18 -2.58 22.61
N GLY A 4 21.95 -3.36 21.56
CA GLY A 4 21.98 -2.89 20.18
C GLY A 4 20.84 -1.91 19.97
N SER A 5 21.15 -0.63 20.03
CA SER A 5 20.27 0.51 19.70
C SER A 5 19.73 0.35 18.28
N GLN A 6 18.60 -0.36 18.11
CA GLN A 6 17.78 -0.26 16.91
C GLN A 6 17.18 1.15 16.86
N ARG A 7 17.87 2.05 16.18
CA ARG A 7 17.25 3.27 15.66
C ARG A 7 16.22 2.80 14.63
N HIS A 8 15.00 2.52 15.08
CA HIS A 8 13.87 2.30 14.19
C HIS A 8 13.67 3.61 13.43
N GLY A 9 14.22 3.67 12.20
CA GLY A 9 13.77 4.66 11.23
C GLY A 9 12.25 4.56 11.15
N LEU A 10 11.57 5.71 11.08
CA LEU A 10 10.12 5.76 10.96
C LEU A 10 9.67 4.80 9.85
N SER A 11 9.01 3.71 10.24
CA SER A 11 8.49 2.74 9.28
C SER A 11 7.52 3.47 8.35
N LEU A 12 7.71 3.34 7.03
CA LEU A 12 6.80 3.93 6.04
C LEU A 12 5.35 3.50 6.31
N TYR A 13 5.17 2.26 6.75
CA TYR A 13 3.89 1.76 7.24
C TYR A 13 3.37 2.58 8.43
N ALA A 14 4.18 2.81 9.46
CA ALA A 14 3.76 3.57 10.64
C ALA A 14 3.37 5.02 10.31
N VAL A 15 4.06 5.62 9.33
CA VAL A 15 3.70 6.94 8.80
C VAL A 15 2.36 6.89 8.07
N LEU A 16 2.18 5.95 7.13
CA LEU A 16 0.93 5.83 6.35
C LEU A 16 -0.27 5.46 7.21
N ALA A 17 -0.11 4.49 8.12
CA ALA A 17 -1.13 4.09 9.09
C ALA A 17 -1.47 5.22 10.06
N GLY A 18 -0.45 5.99 10.49
CA GLY A 18 -0.65 7.19 11.30
C GLY A 18 -1.44 8.27 10.58
N LEU A 19 -1.22 8.47 9.29
CA LEU A 19 -1.94 9.44 8.46
C LEU A 19 -3.40 9.02 8.22
N LEU A 20 -3.64 7.74 7.92
CA LEU A 20 -4.99 7.22 7.71
C LEU A 20 -5.83 7.25 9.00
N ARG A 21 -5.25 6.77 10.11
CA ARG A 21 -5.95 6.70 11.42
C ARG A 21 -6.29 8.07 12.00
N LYS A 22 -5.55 9.12 11.64
CA LYS A 22 -5.87 10.52 12.01
C LYS A 22 -6.96 11.14 11.11
N GLY A 23 -7.52 10.41 10.14
CA GLY A 23 -8.40 10.96 9.12
C GLY A 23 -7.71 11.96 8.19
N ALA A 24 -6.36 12.02 8.22
CA ALA A 24 -5.58 12.98 7.45
C ALA A 24 -5.41 12.56 5.99
N LEU A 25 -5.64 11.27 5.67
CA LEU A 25 -5.75 10.76 4.31
C LEU A 25 -7.03 9.95 4.14
N SER A 26 -7.80 10.26 3.10
CA SER A 26 -8.89 9.42 2.58
C SER A 26 -8.43 8.81 1.27
N ILE A 27 -8.75 7.52 1.04
CA ILE A 27 -8.43 6.84 -0.23
C ILE A 27 -9.04 7.60 -1.41
N GLY A 28 -10.33 7.98 -1.31
CA GLY A 28 -10.99 8.76 -2.36
C GLY A 28 -10.35 10.13 -2.57
N ALA A 29 -9.86 10.79 -1.52
CA ALA A 29 -9.15 12.07 -1.64
C ALA A 29 -7.78 11.89 -2.34
N LEU A 30 -7.08 10.80 -2.04
CA LEU A 30 -5.80 10.45 -2.64
C LEU A 30 -5.99 10.19 -4.14
N GLU A 31 -7.02 9.41 -4.51
CA GLU A 31 -7.37 9.14 -5.90
C GLU A 31 -7.81 10.39 -6.67
N ALA A 32 -8.61 11.26 -6.07
CA ALA A 32 -9.00 12.53 -6.68
C ALA A 32 -7.77 13.40 -6.98
N ARG A 33 -6.83 13.48 -6.04
CA ARG A 33 -5.56 14.19 -6.23
C ARG A 33 -4.75 13.57 -7.37
N TYR A 34 -4.67 12.25 -7.43
CA TYR A 34 -3.98 11.58 -8.51
C TYR A 34 -4.63 11.79 -9.86
N ARG A 35 -5.96 11.76 -9.98
CA ARG A 35 -6.63 12.09 -11.24
C ARG A 35 -6.34 13.52 -11.69
N ALA A 36 -6.18 14.45 -10.75
CA ALA A 36 -5.75 15.81 -11.07
C ALA A 36 -4.31 15.85 -11.57
N GLU A 37 -3.41 15.12 -10.91
CA GLU A 37 -1.98 15.09 -11.21
C GLU A 37 -1.62 14.16 -12.39
N LEU A 38 -2.45 13.20 -12.76
CA LEU A 38 -2.30 12.36 -13.96
C LEU A 38 -2.21 13.21 -15.24
N ARG A 39 -2.78 14.43 -15.19
CA ARG A 39 -2.69 15.42 -16.26
C ARG A 39 -1.35 16.16 -16.27
N SER A 40 -0.57 16.05 -15.19
CA SER A 40 0.78 16.60 -15.03
C SER A 40 1.80 15.45 -15.12
N ALA A 41 2.75 15.52 -16.04
CA ALA A 41 3.77 14.46 -16.19
C ALA A 41 4.78 14.41 -15.01
N ARG A 42 4.52 15.11 -13.90
CA ARG A 42 5.47 15.31 -12.80
C ARG A 42 5.43 14.21 -11.74
N ILE A 43 4.40 13.35 -11.73
CA ILE A 43 4.23 12.34 -10.68
C ILE A 43 4.46 10.93 -11.22
N SER A 44 5.16 10.10 -10.44
CA SER A 44 5.29 8.67 -10.72
C SER A 44 3.98 7.94 -10.44
N HIS A 45 3.36 7.43 -11.52
CA HIS A 45 2.13 6.63 -11.43
C HIS A 45 2.34 5.36 -10.62
N ALA A 46 3.48 4.69 -10.78
CA ALA A 46 3.78 3.45 -10.07
C ALA A 46 3.90 3.69 -8.55
N LEU A 47 4.58 4.76 -8.13
CA LEU A 47 4.69 5.12 -6.73
C LEU A 47 3.31 5.41 -6.13
N PHE A 48 2.50 6.22 -6.82
CA PHE A 48 1.17 6.55 -6.37
C PHE A 48 0.29 5.30 -6.19
N ARG A 49 0.28 4.41 -7.18
CA ARG A 49 -0.48 3.15 -7.12
C ARG A 49 -0.02 2.26 -5.97
N GLY A 50 1.29 2.18 -5.72
CA GLY A 50 1.82 1.47 -4.56
C GLY A 50 1.32 2.03 -3.23
N LEU A 51 1.29 3.36 -3.08
CA LEU A 51 0.79 4.02 -1.86
C LEU A 51 -0.71 3.80 -1.65
N VAL A 52 -1.52 3.86 -2.71
CA VAL A 52 -2.96 3.57 -2.62
C VAL A 52 -3.22 2.12 -2.22
N ILE A 53 -2.48 1.15 -2.77
CA ILE A 53 -2.61 -0.26 -2.38
C ILE A 53 -2.32 -0.43 -0.88
N VAL A 54 -1.24 0.18 -0.38
CA VAL A 54 -0.92 0.12 1.07
C VAL A 54 -2.04 0.76 1.90
N ALA A 55 -2.57 1.91 1.47
CA ALA A 55 -3.65 2.58 2.17
C ALA A 55 -4.95 1.77 2.19
N PHE A 56 -5.29 1.10 1.09
CA PHE A 56 -6.43 0.21 0.99
C PHE A 56 -6.31 -0.99 1.94
N LEU A 57 -5.16 -1.69 1.92
CA LEU A 57 -4.92 -2.83 2.82
C LEU A 57 -4.91 -2.43 4.30
N LEU A 58 -4.47 -1.20 4.61
CA LEU A 58 -4.60 -0.63 5.96
C LEU A 58 -6.06 -0.40 6.37
N SER A 59 -6.92 0.04 5.44
CA SER A 59 -8.31 0.38 5.74
C SER A 59 -9.22 -0.83 5.92
N GLU A 60 -9.00 -1.90 5.15
CA GLU A 60 -9.86 -3.09 5.19
C GLU A 60 -9.65 -3.94 6.45
N ASN A 61 -8.54 -3.74 7.17
CA ASN A 61 -8.17 -4.51 8.38
C ASN A 61 -8.21 -6.04 8.20
N ALA A 62 -8.13 -6.54 6.96
CA ALA A 62 -8.26 -7.95 6.59
C ALA A 62 -7.38 -8.28 5.37
N GLU A 63 -7.04 -9.57 5.20
CA GLU A 63 -6.25 -10.03 4.05
C GLU A 63 -7.06 -9.96 2.76
N GLN A 64 -6.45 -9.45 1.69
CA GLN A 64 -7.12 -9.23 0.40
C GLN A 64 -6.49 -10.06 -0.72
N GLY A 65 -7.30 -10.65 -1.59
CA GLY A 65 -6.82 -11.29 -2.80
C GLY A 65 -6.42 -10.27 -3.87
N VAL A 66 -5.65 -10.71 -4.87
CA VAL A 66 -5.29 -9.84 -6.02
C VAL A 66 -6.51 -9.28 -6.75
N LEU A 67 -7.59 -10.06 -6.85
CA LEU A 67 -8.83 -9.65 -7.51
C LEU A 67 -9.59 -8.60 -6.69
N ASP A 68 -9.55 -8.71 -5.36
CA ASP A 68 -10.20 -7.75 -4.47
C ASP A 68 -9.52 -6.38 -4.57
N VAL A 69 -8.19 -6.37 -4.51
CA VAL A 69 -7.38 -5.15 -4.71
C VAL A 69 -7.58 -4.56 -6.11
N ALA A 70 -7.57 -5.40 -7.15
CA ALA A 70 -7.75 -4.95 -8.52
C ALA A 70 -9.13 -4.29 -8.72
N ARG A 71 -10.17 -4.91 -8.18
CA ARG A 71 -11.56 -4.39 -8.24
C ARG A 71 -11.69 -3.10 -7.45
N ALA A 72 -11.20 -3.07 -6.21
CA ALA A 72 -11.33 -1.91 -5.33
C ALA A 72 -10.64 -0.66 -5.89
N LEU A 73 -9.53 -0.84 -6.62
CA LEU A 73 -8.68 0.26 -7.11
C LEU A 73 -8.80 0.52 -8.62
N GLU A 74 -9.74 -0.16 -9.29
CA GLU A 74 -9.95 -0.09 -10.74
C GLU A 74 -8.64 -0.35 -11.53
N LEU A 75 -7.86 -1.32 -11.08
CA LEU A 75 -6.61 -1.74 -11.71
C LEU A 75 -6.82 -3.03 -12.49
N ASN A 76 -6.06 -3.20 -13.59
CA ASN A 76 -5.99 -4.52 -14.21
C ASN A 76 -5.22 -5.51 -13.31
N VAL A 77 -5.56 -6.79 -13.43
CA VAL A 77 -5.04 -7.85 -12.54
C VAL A 77 -3.52 -8.01 -12.66
N SER A 78 -2.95 -7.94 -13.86
CA SER A 78 -1.51 -8.10 -14.06
C SER A 78 -0.69 -6.96 -13.45
N THR A 79 -1.18 -5.73 -13.52
CA THR A 79 -0.58 -4.55 -12.90
C THR A 79 -0.70 -4.62 -11.39
N THR A 80 -1.86 -5.05 -10.88
CA THR A 80 -2.08 -5.26 -9.45
C THR A 80 -1.10 -6.28 -8.90
N HIS A 81 -0.95 -7.41 -9.58
CA HIS A 81 0.01 -8.45 -9.20
C HIS A 81 1.45 -7.91 -9.17
N ARG A 82 1.87 -7.16 -10.19
CA ARG A 82 3.22 -6.55 -10.23
C ARG A 82 3.48 -5.62 -9.04
N TYR A 83 2.50 -4.78 -8.68
CA TYR A 83 2.65 -3.88 -7.54
C TYR A 83 2.66 -4.63 -6.21
N LEU A 84 1.76 -5.60 -6.02
CA LEU A 84 1.75 -6.44 -4.82
C LEU A 84 3.07 -7.21 -4.66
N ALA A 85 3.58 -7.84 -5.73
CA ALA A 85 4.87 -8.52 -5.72
C ALA A 85 6.04 -7.58 -5.38
N THR A 86 6.00 -6.34 -5.88
CA THR A 86 7.01 -5.31 -5.54
C THR A 86 6.96 -4.97 -4.05
N LEU A 87 5.76 -4.79 -3.50
CA LEU A 87 5.57 -4.48 -2.08
C LEU A 87 5.94 -5.66 -1.16
N VAL A 88 5.74 -6.90 -1.62
CA VAL A 88 6.25 -8.11 -0.95
C VAL A 88 7.77 -8.13 -0.97
N ALA A 89 8.40 -7.88 -2.12
CA ALA A 89 9.87 -7.83 -2.23
C ALA A 89 10.49 -6.74 -1.34
N PHE A 90 9.78 -5.63 -1.12
CA PHE A 90 10.19 -4.56 -0.22
C PHE A 90 9.94 -4.89 1.28
N GLY A 91 9.26 -5.99 1.58
CA GLY A 91 8.93 -6.40 2.95
C GLY A 91 7.79 -5.62 3.59
N LEU A 92 6.96 -4.92 2.80
CA LEU A 92 5.76 -4.24 3.31
C LEU A 92 4.55 -5.16 3.36
N LEU A 93 4.48 -6.11 2.43
CA LEU A 93 3.41 -7.10 2.37
C LEU A 93 3.97 -8.50 2.56
N VAL A 94 3.12 -9.37 3.10
CA VAL A 94 3.29 -10.81 3.04
C VAL A 94 2.11 -11.41 2.27
N GLN A 95 2.41 -12.40 1.44
CA GLN A 95 1.39 -13.22 0.81
C GLN A 95 1.26 -14.53 1.58
N ASP A 96 0.04 -14.88 1.96
CA ASP A 96 -0.27 -16.19 2.52
C ASP A 96 -0.11 -17.27 1.42
N PRO A 97 0.66 -18.34 1.67
CA PRO A 97 0.97 -19.34 0.66
C PRO A 97 -0.23 -20.23 0.28
N GLU A 98 -1.21 -20.40 1.17
CA GLU A 98 -2.37 -21.25 0.99
C GLU A 98 -3.50 -20.49 0.29
N THR A 99 -3.85 -19.32 0.83
CA THR A 99 -4.98 -18.52 0.36
C THR A 99 -4.60 -17.55 -0.76
N ARG A 100 -3.29 -17.30 -0.96
CA ARG A 100 -2.74 -16.31 -1.89
C ARG A 100 -3.15 -14.87 -1.59
N LYS A 101 -3.73 -14.61 -0.42
CA LYS A 101 -4.11 -13.27 0.02
C LYS A 101 -2.91 -12.51 0.55
N TYR A 102 -3.01 -11.19 0.48
CA TYR A 102 -1.99 -10.25 0.88
C TYR A 102 -2.44 -9.50 2.12
N ARG A 103 -1.50 -9.31 3.04
CA ARG A 103 -1.66 -8.40 4.18
C ARG A 103 -0.36 -7.66 4.44
N LEU A 104 -0.45 -6.61 5.24
CA LEU A 104 0.72 -5.87 5.67
C LEU A 104 1.54 -6.69 6.67
N VAL A 105 2.86 -6.56 6.58
CA VAL A 105 3.79 -7.05 7.60
C VAL A 105 3.61 -6.15 8.82
N THR A 106 2.93 -6.67 9.84
CA THR A 106 2.82 -6.08 11.18
C THR A 106 3.90 -6.65 12.08
#